data_AF-R7V3S4-F1
#
_entry.id   AF-R7V3S4-F1
#
_cell.length_a   1.000
_cell.length_b   1.000
_cell.length_c   1.000
_cell.angle_alpha   90.00
_cell.angle_beta   90.00
_cell.angle_gamma   90.00
#
_symmetry.space_group_name_H-M   'P 1'
#
loop_
_entity.id
_entity.type
_entity.pdbx_description
1 polymer ?
#
loop_
_entity_poly.entity_id
_entity_poly.type
_entity_poly.pdbx_seq_one_letter_code
_entity_poly.pdbx_strand_id
1 'polypeptide(L)'
;QVTKERYGSPFPWPLNRVLPWMKQRAVRKSLSSIGWADKTTDQVCEEIRTCCQALSEKLGDQAYFMGDLPTELDALVYGHLFTLITTHLPSLPLSQIVQSFPNLNEYCRRIDEDYFHEMLPDS
;
A
#
# COMPACT_ATOMS: atom_id res chain seq x y z
N GLN A 1 17.09 2.60 -4.11
CA GLN A 1 17.58 3.78 -3.36
C GLN A 1 16.61 4.97 -3.45
N VAL A 2 15.28 4.75 -3.40
CA VAL A 2 14.30 5.80 -3.78
C VAL A 2 13.85 6.66 -2.57
N THR A 3 13.76 6.08 -1.36
CA THR A 3 13.17 6.76 -0.20
C THR A 3 14.09 7.78 0.48
N LYS A 4 15.42 7.56 0.43
CA LYS A 4 16.39 8.47 1.09
C LYS A 4 16.52 9.81 0.37
N GLU A 5 16.45 9.82 -0.95
CA GLU A 5 16.54 11.04 -1.76
C GLU A 5 15.30 11.92 -1.63
N ARG A 6 14.09 11.32 -1.66
CA ARG A 6 12.82 12.05 -1.55
C ARG A 6 12.62 12.72 -0.18
N TYR A 7 13.15 12.15 0.90
CA TYR A 7 13.01 12.69 2.27
C TYR A 7 14.14 13.65 2.68
N GLY A 8 15.33 13.52 2.07
CA GLY A 8 16.52 14.29 2.43
C GLY A 8 16.72 15.56 1.61
N SER A 9 16.16 15.67 0.40
CA SER A 9 16.39 16.80 -0.51
C SER A 9 16.02 18.20 0.01
N PRO A 10 15.06 18.40 0.94
CA PRO A 10 14.75 19.74 1.44
C PRO A 10 15.69 20.26 2.53
N PHE A 11 16.61 19.43 3.06
CA PHE A 11 17.41 19.77 4.24
C PHE A 11 18.92 19.88 3.92
N PRO A 12 19.65 20.85 4.50
CA PRO A 12 21.09 20.96 4.32
C PRO A 12 21.85 19.84 5.04
N TRP A 13 23.09 19.61 4.63
CA TRP A 13 23.99 18.69 5.35
C TRP A 13 24.21 19.16 6.79
N PRO A 14 24.19 18.28 7.81
CA PRO A 14 24.11 16.81 7.73
C PRO A 14 22.69 16.22 7.85
N LEU A 15 21.65 17.06 7.97
CA LEU A 15 20.28 16.63 8.27
C LEU A 15 19.66 15.74 7.19
N ASN A 16 20.02 15.96 5.91
CA ASN A 16 19.60 15.11 4.79
C ASN A 16 20.03 13.64 4.90
N ARG A 17 21.00 13.32 5.77
CA ARG A 17 21.45 11.94 6.04
C ARG A 17 20.96 11.41 7.39
N VAL A 18 20.92 12.27 8.41
CA VAL A 18 20.48 11.91 9.75
C VAL A 18 18.98 11.57 9.76
N LEU A 19 18.15 12.39 9.11
CA LEU A 19 16.69 12.20 9.13
C LEU A 19 16.23 10.89 8.47
N PRO A 20 16.68 10.51 7.26
CA PRO A 20 16.30 9.22 6.68
C PRO A 20 16.80 8.02 7.49
N TRP A 21 17.98 8.11 8.10
CA TRP A 21 18.51 7.06 8.97
C TRP A 21 17.66 6.89 10.23
N MET A 22 17.29 7.99 10.90
CA MET A 22 16.41 7.95 12.07
C MET A 22 15.04 7.35 11.72
N LYS A 23 14.45 7.77 10.60
CA LYS A 23 13.16 7.23 10.11
C LYS A 23 13.27 5.74 9.78
N GLN A 24 14.30 5.33 9.04
CA GLN A 24 14.52 3.92 8.72
C GLN A 24 14.70 3.06 9.99
N ARG A 25 15.43 3.57 10.99
CA ARG A 25 15.63 2.88 12.27
C ARG A 25 14.34 2.78 13.08
N ALA A 26 13.52 3.84 13.09
CA ALA A 26 12.21 3.82 13.74
C ALA A 26 11.27 2.79 13.10
N VAL A 27 11.15 2.79 11.76
CA VAL A 27 10.34 1.81 11.01
C VAL A 27 10.84 0.38 11.27
N ARG A 28 12.16 0.15 11.22
CA ARG A 28 12.73 -1.18 11.51
C ARG A 28 12.42 -1.64 12.93
N LYS A 29 12.45 -0.74 13.92
CA LYS A 29 12.08 -1.07 15.30
C LYS A 29 10.60 -1.44 15.41
N SER A 30 9.70 -0.69 14.78
CA SER A 30 8.27 -1.00 14.75
C SER A 30 7.98 -2.34 14.06
N LEU A 31 8.62 -2.61 12.91
CA LEU A 31 8.50 -3.90 12.23
C LEU A 31 9.05 -5.05 13.09
N SER A 32 10.15 -4.83 13.82
CA SER A 32 10.73 -5.84 14.71
C SER A 32 9.78 -6.18 15.86
N SER A 33 9.10 -5.19 16.45
CA SER A 33 8.15 -5.44 17.54
C SER A 33 6.94 -6.30 17.16
N ILE A 34 6.61 -6.37 15.87
CA ILE A 34 5.52 -7.21 15.35
C ILE A 34 6.04 -8.46 14.61
N GLY A 35 7.35 -8.72 14.63
CA GLY A 35 7.95 -9.89 13.96
C GLY A 35 8.06 -9.78 12.43
N TRP A 36 7.93 -8.58 11.87
CA TRP A 36 8.02 -8.34 10.43
C TRP A 36 9.42 -7.97 9.94
N ALA A 37 10.34 -7.59 10.82
CA ALA A 37 11.68 -7.11 10.42
C ALA A 37 12.53 -8.17 9.69
N ASP A 38 12.27 -9.45 9.96
CA ASP A 38 13.05 -10.58 9.44
C ASP A 38 12.26 -11.45 8.45
N LYS A 39 11.05 -11.03 8.06
CA LYS A 39 10.26 -11.74 7.06
C LYS A 39 10.94 -11.67 5.69
N THR A 40 10.94 -12.79 4.98
CA THR A 40 11.40 -12.83 3.58
C THR A 40 10.38 -12.12 2.68
N THR A 41 10.81 -11.76 1.48
CA THR A 41 9.93 -11.19 0.46
C THR A 41 8.72 -12.08 0.19
N ASP A 42 8.93 -13.40 0.15
CA ASP A 42 7.88 -14.37 -0.14
C ASP A 42 6.87 -14.47 1.00
N GLN A 43 7.34 -14.44 2.25
CA GLN A 43 6.46 -14.40 3.42
C GLN A 43 5.61 -13.12 3.44
N VAL A 44 6.21 -11.97 3.09
CA VAL A 44 5.46 -10.71 2.98
C VAL A 44 4.41 -10.81 1.86
N CYS A 45 4.77 -11.36 0.71
CA CYS A 45 3.84 -11.56 -0.41
C CYS A 45 2.66 -12.46 -0.04
N GLU A 46 2.91 -13.54 0.70
CA GLU A 46 1.85 -14.48 1.11
C GLU A 46 0.88 -13.86 2.12
N GLU A 47 1.39 -13.04 3.04
CA GLU A 47 0.56 -12.30 4.00
C GLU A 47 -0.32 -11.26 3.29
N ILE A 48 0.23 -10.57 2.30
CA ILE A 48 -0.53 -9.63 1.48
C ILE A 48 -1.59 -10.36 0.66
N ARG A 49 -1.26 -11.51 0.06
CA ARG A 49 -2.21 -12.35 -0.67
C ARG A 49 -3.36 -12.79 0.23
N THR A 50 -3.04 -13.29 1.43
CA THR A 50 -4.04 -13.70 2.43
C THR A 50 -4.94 -12.53 2.84
N CYS A 51 -4.38 -11.34 3.05
CA CYS A 51 -5.15 -10.15 3.37
C CYS A 51 -6.06 -9.73 2.20
N CYS A 52 -5.56 -9.73 0.97
CA CYS A 52 -6.36 -9.42 -0.22
C CYS A 52 -7.48 -10.43 -0.42
N GLN A 53 -7.24 -11.73 -0.18
CA GLN A 53 -8.28 -12.76 -0.21
C GLN A 53 -9.39 -12.46 0.80
N ALA A 54 -9.04 -12.16 2.06
CA ALA A 54 -10.03 -11.84 3.08
C ALA A 54 -10.82 -10.55 2.78
N LEU A 55 -10.15 -9.53 2.22
CA LEU A 55 -10.82 -8.30 1.77
C LEU A 55 -11.76 -8.58 0.60
N SER A 56 -11.31 -9.36 -0.39
CA SER A 56 -12.10 -9.76 -1.55
C SER A 56 -13.34 -10.53 -1.13
N GLU A 57 -13.19 -11.51 -0.23
CA GLU A 57 -14.32 -12.28 0.31
C GLU A 57 -15.30 -11.40 1.08
N LYS A 58 -14.78 -10.47 1.90
CA LYS A 58 -15.61 -9.55 2.68
C LYS A 58 -16.37 -8.56 1.78
N LEU A 59 -15.74 -8.07 0.72
CA LEU A 59 -16.38 -7.18 -0.25
C LEU A 59 -17.43 -7.93 -1.07
N GLY A 60 -17.12 -9.16 -1.50
CA GLY A 60 -18.01 -9.95 -2.35
C GLY A 60 -18.37 -9.19 -3.63
N ASP A 61 -19.67 -9.09 -3.89
CA ASP A 61 -20.25 -8.36 -5.03
C ASP A 61 -20.72 -6.94 -4.66
N GLN A 62 -20.42 -6.47 -3.44
CA GLN A 62 -20.85 -5.15 -2.97
C GLN A 62 -19.99 -4.04 -3.57
N ALA A 63 -20.56 -2.84 -3.67
CA ALA A 63 -19.82 -1.67 -4.14
C ALA A 63 -18.78 -1.18 -3.11
N TYR A 64 -19.12 -1.26 -1.82
CA TYR A 64 -18.31 -0.85 -0.67
C TYR A 64 -18.44 -1.84 0.49
N PHE A 65 -17.53 -1.77 1.47
CA PHE A 65 -17.48 -2.76 2.57
C PHE A 65 -18.67 -2.76 3.52
N MET A 66 -19.45 -1.67 3.57
CA MET A 66 -20.58 -1.52 4.51
C MET A 66 -21.90 -1.16 3.82
N GLY A 67 -22.02 -1.40 2.50
CA GLY A 67 -23.24 -1.18 1.73
C GLY A 67 -23.01 -0.31 0.48
N ASP A 68 -23.96 0.58 0.20
CA ASP A 68 -23.99 1.36 -1.04
C ASP A 68 -23.18 2.66 -1.02
N LEU A 69 -22.79 3.12 0.17
CA LEU A 69 -21.99 4.34 0.36
C LEU A 69 -20.64 4.00 0.99
N PRO A 70 -19.55 4.68 0.59
CA PRO A 70 -18.26 4.45 1.20
C PRO A 70 -18.23 4.95 2.64
N THR A 71 -17.46 4.24 3.44
CA THR A 71 -17.24 4.53 4.86
C THR A 71 -15.77 4.83 5.14
N GLU A 72 -15.45 5.15 6.40
CA GLU A 72 -14.04 5.30 6.82
C GLU A 72 -13.21 4.05 6.54
N LEU A 73 -13.83 2.86 6.66
CA LEU A 73 -13.17 1.60 6.30
C LEU A 73 -12.76 1.60 4.83
N ASP A 74 -13.62 2.12 3.95
CA ASP A 74 -13.34 2.16 2.52
C ASP A 74 -12.18 3.09 2.18
N ALA A 75 -12.15 4.28 2.79
CA ALA A 75 -11.04 5.22 2.63
C ALA A 75 -9.70 4.61 3.09
N LEU A 76 -9.71 3.86 4.21
CA LEU A 76 -8.52 3.19 4.72
C LEU A 76 -8.06 2.06 3.79
N VAL A 77 -8.97 1.20 3.34
CA VAL A 77 -8.63 0.06 2.47
C VAL A 77 -8.15 0.57 1.11
N TYR A 78 -8.87 1.50 0.49
CA TYR A 78 -8.47 2.12 -0.78
C TYR A 78 -7.08 2.73 -0.68
N GLY A 79 -6.79 3.55 0.34
CA GLY A 79 -5.48 4.18 0.49
C GLY A 79 -4.33 3.17 0.56
N HIS A 80 -4.55 2.03 1.22
CA HIS A 80 -3.56 0.94 1.28
C HIS A 80 -3.42 0.23 -0.07
N LEU A 81 -4.52 -0.18 -0.70
CA LEU A 81 -4.49 -0.88 -2.00
C LEU A 81 -3.87 0.00 -3.08
N PHE A 82 -4.28 1.27 -3.18
CA PHE A 82 -3.72 2.23 -4.12
C PHE A 82 -2.22 2.42 -3.92
N THR A 83 -1.75 2.53 -2.67
CA THR A 83 -0.32 2.62 -2.37
C THR A 83 0.43 1.37 -2.84
N LEU A 84 -0.13 0.18 -2.63
CA LEU A 84 0.49 -1.08 -3.05
C LEU A 84 0.55 -1.22 -4.58
N ILE A 85 -0.47 -0.73 -5.29
CA ILE A 85 -0.52 -0.76 -6.76
C ILE A 85 0.46 0.24 -7.37
N THR A 86 0.50 1.48 -6.87
CA THR A 86 1.25 2.59 -7.49
C THR A 86 2.72 2.68 -7.05
N THR A 87 3.08 2.06 -5.92
CA THR A 87 4.48 2.12 -5.44
C THR A 87 5.35 1.11 -6.18
N HIS A 88 6.23 1.61 -7.04
CA HIS A 88 7.22 0.76 -7.72
C HIS A 88 8.32 0.29 -6.76
N LEU A 89 8.28 -0.98 -6.35
CA LEU A 89 9.32 -1.65 -5.57
C LEU A 89 10.09 -2.62 -6.49
N PRO A 90 11.39 -2.38 -6.78
CA PRO A 90 12.15 -3.15 -7.79
C PRO A 90 12.24 -4.66 -7.55
N SER A 91 11.87 -5.15 -6.37
CA SER A 91 12.06 -6.53 -5.93
C SER A 91 10.84 -7.14 -5.25
N LEU A 92 9.66 -6.50 -5.35
CA LEU A 92 8.47 -6.94 -4.64
C LEU A 92 7.23 -6.85 -5.55
N PRO A 93 6.63 -7.98 -5.97
CA PRO A 93 5.52 -8.02 -6.92
C PRO A 93 4.17 -7.66 -6.25
N LEU A 94 4.13 -6.60 -5.44
CA LEU A 94 2.95 -6.26 -4.64
C LEU A 94 1.76 -5.86 -5.51
N SER A 95 2.00 -5.07 -6.56
CA SER A 95 0.95 -4.66 -7.49
C SER A 95 0.31 -5.85 -8.17
N GLN A 96 1.11 -6.83 -8.60
CA GLN A 96 0.63 -8.06 -9.25
C GLN A 96 -0.26 -8.90 -8.33
N ILE A 97 0.03 -8.94 -7.02
CA ILE A 97 -0.80 -9.65 -6.05
C ILE A 97 -2.17 -8.98 -5.97
N VAL A 98 -2.23 -7.67 -5.76
CA VAL A 98 -3.51 -6.94 -5.66
C VAL A 98 -4.29 -7.05 -6.97
N GLN A 99 -3.62 -6.89 -8.11
CA GLN A 99 -4.22 -6.99 -9.44
C GLN A 99 -4.82 -8.37 -9.75
N SER A 100 -4.41 -9.43 -9.03
CA SER A 100 -5.01 -10.76 -9.17
C SER A 100 -6.42 -10.89 -8.57
N PHE A 101 -6.94 -9.85 -7.91
CA PHE A 101 -8.28 -9.79 -7.31
C PHE A 101 -9.17 -8.78 -8.06
N PRO A 102 -9.97 -9.23 -9.05
CA PRO A 102 -10.71 -8.33 -9.94
C PRO A 102 -11.70 -7.41 -9.22
N ASN A 103 -12.40 -7.90 -8.19
CA ASN A 103 -13.36 -7.10 -7.43
C ASN A 103 -12.68 -6.00 -6.61
N LEU A 104 -11.47 -6.23 -6.08
CA LEU A 104 -10.68 -5.21 -5.39
C LEU A 104 -10.14 -4.15 -6.36
N ASN A 105 -9.78 -4.55 -7.58
CA ASN A 105 -9.38 -3.61 -8.63
C ASN A 105 -10.56 -2.71 -9.02
N GLU A 106 -11.72 -3.31 -9.25
CA GLU A 106 -12.95 -2.59 -9.61
C GLU A 106 -13.41 -1.66 -8.47
N TYR A 107 -13.29 -2.12 -7.22
CA TYR A 107 -13.50 -1.30 -6.03
C TYR A 107 -12.59 -0.08 -5.99
N CYS A 108 -11.28 -0.25 -6.24
CA CYS A 108 -10.35 0.88 -6.25
C CYS A 108 -10.64 1.83 -7.41
N ARG A 109 -10.94 1.31 -8.61
CA ARG A 109 -11.31 2.10 -9.79
C ARG A 109 -12.52 2.97 -9.50
N ARG A 110 -13.57 2.40 -8.90
CA ARG A 110 -14.79 3.13 -8.53
C ARG A 110 -14.51 4.30 -7.59
N ILE A 111 -13.72 4.07 -6.54
CA ILE A 111 -13.37 5.14 -5.59
C ILE A 111 -12.54 6.24 -6.27
N ASP A 112 -11.61 5.86 -7.14
CA ASP A 112 -10.80 6.82 -7.90
C ASP A 112 -11.67 7.72 -8.78
N GLU A 113 -12.60 7.12 -9.52
CA GLU A 113 -13.53 7.84 -10.40
C GLU A 113 -14.51 8.72 -9.62
N ASP A 114 -15.12 8.20 -8.57
CA ASP A 114 -16.17 8.90 -7.82
C ASP A 114 -15.60 10.07 -6.98
N TYR A 115 -14.38 9.94 -6.44
CA TYR A 115 -13.86 10.87 -5.42
C TYR A 115 -12.58 11.60 -5.79
N PHE A 116 -11.74 11.07 -6.68
CA PHE A 116 -10.42 11.64 -6.96
C PHE A 116 -10.29 12.18 -8.39
N HIS A 117 -11.14 11.76 -9.33
CA HIS A 117 -11.26 12.27 -10.71
C HIS A 117 -9.94 12.37 -11.50
N GLU A 118 -8.85 11.70 -11.07
CA GLU A 118 -7.59 11.45 -11.79
C GLU A 118 -6.58 10.72 -10.87
N MET A 119 -6.23 9.45 -11.16
CA MET A 119 -4.85 8.97 -11.43
C MET A 119 -4.76 7.43 -11.48
N LEU A 120 -5.20 6.82 -12.57
CA LEU A 120 -4.56 5.59 -13.06
C LEU A 120 -4.22 5.81 -14.55
N PRO A 121 -2.93 6.00 -14.91
CA PRO A 121 -2.55 5.85 -16.30
C PRO A 121 -2.80 4.39 -16.69
N ASP A 122 -3.54 4.19 -17.78
CA ASP A 122 -3.65 2.90 -18.46
C ASP A 122 -2.24 2.36 -18.73
N SER A 123 -1.82 1.30 -18.01
CA SER A 123 -0.81 0.27 -18.39
C SER A 123 -0.38 -0.58 -17.19
#